data_AF-A0A9W4IYD5-F1
#
_entry.id   AF-A0A9W4IYD5-F1
#
_cell.length_a   1.000
_cell.length_b   1.000
_cell.length_c   1.000
_cell.angle_alpha   90.00
_cell.angle_beta   90.00
_cell.angle_gamma   90.00
#
_symmetry.space_group_name_H-M   'P 1'
#
loop_
_entity.id
_entity.type
_entity.pdbx_description
1 polymer ?
#
loop_
_entity_poly.entity_id
_entity_poly.type
_entity_poly.pdbx_seq_one_letter_code
_entity_poly.pdbx_strand_id
1 'polypeptide(L)'
;MADSASEYVTLISHDDYEFIIPRSAACISGTIRRMLDPSSKFSEGLTGRCKLDDMSGVVLEKVCEYFCYHEKYKDQTNVPDMDIPPELCLELLMAADYLDT
;
A
#
# COMPACT_ATOMS: atom_id res chain seq x y z
N MET A 1 1.24 -0.18 -26.25
CA MET A 1 2.16 -1.22 -25.78
C MET A 1 1.59 -1.71 -24.48
N ALA A 2 1.08 -2.94 -24.45
CA ALA A 2 0.32 -3.48 -23.35
C ALA A 2 1.21 -3.70 -22.12
N ASP A 3 0.65 -3.32 -20.99
CA ASP A 3 1.20 -3.31 -19.64
C ASP A 3 1.94 -4.61 -19.29
N SER A 4 3.26 -4.50 -19.07
CA SER A 4 4.09 -5.59 -18.52
C SER A 4 4.35 -5.39 -17.02
N ALA A 5 3.47 -4.65 -16.33
CA ALA A 5 3.55 -4.53 -14.88
C ALA A 5 2.97 -5.81 -14.22
N SER A 6 3.62 -6.25 -13.15
CA SER A 6 3.15 -7.39 -12.34
C SER A 6 1.76 -7.10 -11.75
N GLU A 7 0.87 -8.09 -11.79
CA GLU A 7 -0.48 -8.01 -11.19
C GLU A 7 -0.44 -7.78 -9.68
N TYR A 8 0.61 -8.28 -9.03
CA TYR A 8 0.86 -8.13 -7.60
C TYR A 8 2.12 -7.33 -7.36
N VAL A 9 2.15 -6.63 -6.24
CA VAL A 9 3.32 -5.90 -5.74
C VAL A 9 3.66 -6.36 -4.33
N THR A 10 4.92 -6.21 -3.96
CA THR A 10 5.40 -6.53 -2.61
C THR A 10 5.74 -5.24 -1.89
N LEU A 11 5.02 -4.95 -0.81
CA LEU A 11 5.36 -3.89 0.13
C LEU A 11 6.19 -4.50 1.26
N ILE A 12 7.34 -3.91 1.55
CA ILE A 12 8.30 -4.43 2.53
C ILE A 12 8.40 -3.40 3.65
N SER A 13 8.16 -3.81 4.89
CA SER A 13 8.29 -2.93 6.05
C SER A 13 9.76 -2.73 6.46
N HIS A 14 9.98 -1.81 7.40
CA HIS A 14 11.27 -1.55 8.03
C HIS A 14 11.87 -2.81 8.69
N ASP A 15 11.03 -3.64 9.31
CA ASP A 15 11.38 -4.91 9.96
C ASP A 15 11.33 -6.12 8.99
N ASP A 16 11.42 -5.85 7.67
CA ASP A 16 11.56 -6.81 6.58
C ASP A 16 10.39 -7.81 6.42
N TYR A 17 9.20 -7.48 6.94
CA TYR A 17 7.97 -8.22 6.60
C TYR A 17 7.53 -7.88 5.18
N GLU A 18 7.19 -8.90 4.40
CA GLU A 18 6.75 -8.75 3.01
C GLU A 18 5.24 -8.98 2.89
N PHE A 19 4.53 -7.97 2.40
CA PHE A 19 3.10 -8.00 2.14
C PHE A 19 2.86 -7.99 0.63
N ILE A 20 2.20 -9.04 0.13
CA ILE A 20 1.91 -9.19 -1.30
C ILE A 20 0.43 -8.85 -1.52
N ILE A 21 0.17 -7.75 -2.23
CA ILE A 21 -1.19 -7.27 -2.50
C ILE A 21 -1.39 -6.97 -4.00
N PRO A 22 -2.64 -6.93 -4.49
CA PRO A 22 -2.93 -6.53 -5.85
C PRO A 22 -2.36 -5.13 -6.13
N ARG A 23 -1.76 -4.96 -7.30
CA ARG A 23 -1.22 -3.66 -7.74
C ARG A 23 -2.31 -2.59 -7.80
N SER A 24 -3.53 -2.96 -8.17
CA SER A 24 -4.67 -2.05 -8.20
C SER A 24 -5.03 -1.49 -6.82
N ALA A 25 -5.00 -2.33 -5.78
CA ALA A 25 -5.17 -1.92 -4.39
C ALA A 25 -4.02 -1.01 -3.93
N ALA A 26 -2.77 -1.39 -4.21
CA ALA A 26 -1.59 -0.62 -3.78
C ALA A 26 -1.52 0.78 -4.42
N CYS A 27 -1.96 0.90 -5.67
CA CYS A 27 -1.90 2.14 -6.45
C CYS A 27 -2.98 3.18 -6.07
N ILE A 28 -3.83 2.91 -5.08
CA ILE A 28 -4.67 3.95 -4.47
C ILE A 28 -3.79 5.00 -3.79
N SER A 29 -2.65 4.57 -3.22
CA SER A 29 -1.62 5.46 -2.68
C SER A 29 -0.94 6.23 -3.80
N GLY A 30 -0.99 7.56 -3.71
CA GLY A 30 -0.27 8.44 -4.63
C GLY A 30 1.24 8.22 -4.58
N THR A 31 1.79 7.97 -3.39
CA THR A 31 3.22 7.71 -3.18
C THR A 31 3.65 6.37 -3.79
N ILE A 32 2.95 5.27 -3.48
CA ILE A 32 3.27 3.94 -4.02
C ILE A 32 3.10 3.92 -5.54
N ARG A 33 2.06 4.57 -6.08
CA ARG A 33 1.87 4.70 -7.53
C ARG A 33 3.07 5.35 -8.22
N ARG A 34 3.68 6.38 -7.60
CA ARG A 34 4.90 7.03 -8.13
C ARG A 34 6.13 6.13 -8.00
N MET A 35 6.28 5.40 -6.89
CA MET A 35 7.38 4.44 -6.70
C MET A 35 7.33 3.31 -7.73
N LEU A 36 6.13 2.84 -8.04
CA LEU A 36 5.89 1.74 -8.98
C LEU A 36 5.82 2.18 -10.44
N ASP A 37 5.98 3.47 -10.74
CA ASP A 37 5.90 3.98 -12.11
C ASP A 37 7.06 3.39 -12.95
N PRO A 38 6.76 2.59 -14.01
CA PRO A 38 7.78 2.00 -14.87
C PRO A 38 8.58 3.02 -15.67
N SER A 39 8.07 4.25 -15.81
CA SER A 39 8.77 5.36 -16.45
C SER A 39 9.73 6.07 -15.48
N SER A 40 9.63 5.79 -14.19
CA SER A 40 10.57 6.28 -13.20
C SER A 40 11.92 5.57 -13.34
N LYS A 41 13.01 6.25 -12.95
CA LYS A 41 14.36 5.66 -12.92
C LYS A 41 14.59 4.75 -11.71
N PHE A 42 13.55 4.45 -10.94
CA PHE A 42 13.62 3.67 -9.72
C PHE A 42 13.49 2.17 -10.01
N SER A 43 14.25 1.37 -9.27
CA SER A 43 14.26 -0.11 -9.39
C SER A 43 12.91 -0.74 -9.04
N GLU A 44 12.11 -0.04 -8.24
CA GLU A 44 10.81 -0.43 -7.71
C GLU A 44 9.76 -0.53 -8.83
N GLY A 45 9.82 0.37 -9.82
CA GLY A 45 8.96 0.34 -11.00
C GLY A 45 9.19 -0.88 -11.90
N LEU A 46 10.40 -1.46 -11.87
CA LEU A 46 10.77 -2.66 -12.63
C LEU A 46 10.54 -3.95 -11.85
N THR A 47 10.82 -3.94 -10.54
CA THR A 47 10.74 -5.14 -9.68
C THR A 47 9.36 -5.36 -9.09
N GLY A 48 8.54 -4.32 -8.96
CA GLY A 48 7.26 -4.37 -8.26
C GLY A 48 7.40 -4.53 -6.74
N ARG A 49 8.60 -4.25 -6.20
CA ARG A 49 8.91 -4.33 -4.76
C ARG A 49 9.18 -2.92 -4.23
N CYS A 50 8.46 -2.50 -3.20
CA CYS A 50 8.61 -1.20 -2.55
C CYS A 50 8.97 -1.41 -1.09
N LYS A 51 10.12 -0.88 -0.65
CA LYS A 51 10.50 -0.88 0.76
C LYS A 51 10.07 0.43 1.42
N LEU A 52 9.44 0.33 2.57
CA LEU A 52 8.92 1.42 3.38
C LEU A 52 9.71 1.44 4.69
N ASP A 53 10.88 2.09 4.66
CA ASP A 53 11.86 2.07 5.75
C ASP A 53 11.39 2.78 7.03
N ASP A 54 10.33 3.59 6.96
CA ASP A 54 9.78 4.32 8.11
C ASP A 54 8.55 3.64 8.75
N MET A 55 8.13 2.47 8.23
CA MET A 55 6.89 1.81 8.64
C MET A 55 7.16 0.42 9.21
N SER A 56 6.68 0.16 10.43
CA SER A 56 6.76 -1.17 11.05
C SER A 56 5.84 -2.16 10.35
N GLY A 57 6.11 -3.46 10.49
CA GLY A 57 5.29 -4.52 9.89
C GLY A 57 3.83 -4.47 10.36
N VAL A 58 3.60 -4.17 11.64
CA VAL A 58 2.24 -4.05 12.21
C VAL A 58 1.45 -2.89 11.60
N VAL A 59 2.11 -1.76 11.37
CA VAL A 59 1.48 -0.59 10.73
C VAL A 59 1.25 -0.89 9.25
N LEU A 60 2.24 -1.46 8.56
CA LEU A 60 2.14 -1.78 7.14
C LEU A 60 1.08 -2.86 6.86
N GLU A 61 0.91 -3.83 7.75
CA GLU A 61 -0.19 -4.81 7.70
C GLU A 61 -1.55 -4.11 7.65
N LYS A 62 -1.78 -3.17 8.58
CA LYS A 62 -3.04 -2.39 8.63
C LYS A 62 -3.23 -1.46 7.44
N VAL A 63 -2.14 -0.92 6.88
CA VAL A 63 -2.20 -0.17 5.62
C VAL A 63 -2.60 -1.08 4.45
N CYS A 64 -2.05 -2.30 4.37
CA CYS A 64 -2.41 -3.26 3.33
C CYS A 64 -3.87 -3.72 3.46
N GLU A 65 -4.34 -3.96 4.68
CA GLU A 65 -5.76 -4.22 4.96
C GLU A 65 -6.63 -3.07 4.46
N TYR A 66 -6.25 -1.82 4.74
CA TYR A 66 -6.97 -0.63 4.25
C TYR A 66 -7.02 -0.58 2.73
N PHE A 67 -5.92 -0.86 2.03
CA PHE A 67 -5.90 -0.83 0.56
C PHE A 67 -6.89 -1.83 -0.05
N CYS A 68 -6.87 -3.08 0.44
CA CYS A 68 -7.80 -4.10 -0.01
C CYS A 68 -9.25 -3.79 0.40
N TYR A 69 -9.46 -3.23 1.60
CA TYR A 69 -10.75 -2.76 2.06
C TYR A 69 -11.31 -1.66 1.15
N HIS A 70 -10.51 -0.62 0.88
CA HIS A 70 -10.90 0.49 0.01
C HIS A 70 -11.27 -0.02 -1.39
N GLU A 71 -10.43 -0.85 -2.01
CA GLU A 71 -10.72 -1.39 -3.33
C GLU A 71 -12.02 -2.21 -3.36
N LYS A 72 -12.25 -3.05 -2.35
CA LYS A 72 -13.44 -3.89 -2.25
C LYS A 72 -14.72 -3.07 -2.09
N TYR A 73 -14.66 -1.96 -1.37
CA TYR A 73 -15.84 -1.20 -0.95
C TYR A 73 -16.05 0.15 -1.63
N LYS A 74 -15.13 0.61 -2.50
CA LYS A 74 -15.17 1.93 -3.17
C LYS A 74 -16.49 2.29 -3.85
N ASP A 75 -17.23 1.30 -4.37
CA ASP A 75 -18.49 1.47 -5.10
C ASP A 75 -19.73 1.02 -4.30
N GLN A 76 -19.56 0.70 -3.01
CA GLN A 76 -20.61 0.16 -2.15
C GLN A 76 -21.17 1.21 -1.19
N THR A 77 -22.40 0.98 -0.73
CA THR A 77 -23.03 1.73 0.37
C THR A 77 -23.20 0.81 1.57
N ASN A 78 -23.28 1.37 2.78
CA ASN A 78 -23.31 0.62 4.06
C ASN A 78 -22.07 -0.28 4.26
N VAL A 79 -20.90 0.32 4.11
CA VAL A 79 -19.61 -0.35 4.28
C VAL A 79 -19.36 -0.65 5.77
N PRO A 80 -18.92 -1.86 6.16
CA PRO A 80 -18.59 -2.17 7.55
C PRO A 80 -17.36 -1.40 8.01
N ASP A 81 -17.33 -0.96 9.27
CA ASP A 81 -16.15 -0.30 9.83
C ASP A 81 -14.95 -1.26 9.90
N MET A 82 -13.77 -0.74 9.57
CA MET A 82 -12.52 -1.45 9.72
C MET A 82 -12.07 -1.40 11.18
N ASP A 83 -11.66 -2.55 11.73
CA ASP A 83 -11.17 -2.63 13.10
C ASP A 83 -9.72 -2.11 13.19
N ILE A 84 -9.58 -0.94 13.82
CA ILE A 84 -8.30 -0.26 14.02
C ILE A 84 -8.01 -0.20 15.52
N PRO A 85 -6.95 -0.90 15.99
CA PRO A 85 -6.51 -0.81 17.36
C PRO A 85 -6.13 0.63 17.73
N PRO A 86 -6.64 1.19 18.84
CA PRO A 86 -6.37 2.58 19.24
C PRO A 86 -4.88 2.92 19.35
N GLU A 87 -4.05 1.95 19.74
CA GLU A 87 -2.61 2.06 19.85
C GLU A 87 -1.91 2.33 18.51
N LEU A 88 -2.51 1.98 17.37
CA LEU A 88 -1.93 2.18 16.03
C LEU A 88 -2.37 3.50 15.37
N CYS A 89 -3.37 4.20 15.93
CA CYS A 89 -4.00 5.35 15.28
C CYS A 89 -3.03 6.47 14.90
N LEU A 90 -2.05 6.78 15.75
CA LEU A 90 -1.09 7.85 15.48
C LEU A 90 -0.11 7.47 14.36
N GLU A 91 0.38 6.24 14.37
CA GLU A 91 1.28 5.74 13.33
C GLU A 91 0.56 5.60 11.99
N LEU A 92 -0.69 5.11 12.00
CA LEU A 92 -1.52 5.03 10.81
C LEU A 92 -1.87 6.40 10.23
N LEU A 93 -2.06 7.42 11.08
CA LEU A 93 -2.26 8.79 10.61
C LEU A 93 -1.02 9.33 9.89
N MET A 94 0.17 9.11 10.44
CA MET A 94 1.43 9.50 9.79
C MET A 94 1.65 8.72 8.49
N ALA A 95 1.33 7.42 8.50
CA ALA A 95 1.41 6.58 7.31
C ALA A 95 0.48 7.06 6.21
N ALA A 96 -0.77 7.44 6.54
CA ALA A 96 -1.74 7.94 5.56
C ALA A 96 -1.26 9.24 4.89
N ASP A 97 -0.72 10.18 5.68
CA ASP A 97 -0.13 11.42 5.14
C ASP A 97 1.04 11.14 4.19
N TYR A 98 1.97 10.25 4.60
CA TYR A 98 3.09 9.84 3.76
C TYR A 98 2.65 9.14 2.47
N LEU A 99 1.64 8.27 2.56
CA LEU A 99 1.16 7.46 1.44
C LEU A 99 0.27 8.22 0.47
N ASP A 100 -0.13 9.46 0.78
CA ASP A 100 -1.04 10.26 -0.07
C ASP A 100 -2.33 9.47 -0.36
N THR A 101 -3.02 9.06 0.72
CA THR A 101 -4.23 8.23 0.73
C THR A 101 -5.37 8.81 1.55
#